data_AF-A0A1H9F3D4-F1
#
_entry.id   AF-A0A1H9F3D4-F1
#
_cell.length_a   1.000
_cell.length_b   1.000
_cell.length_c   1.000
_cell.angle_alpha   90.00
_cell.angle_beta   90.00
_cell.angle_gamma   90.00
#
_symmetry.space_group_name_H-M   'P 1'
#
loop_
_entity.id
_entity.type
_entity.pdbx_description
1 polymer ?
#
loop_
_entity_poly.entity_id
_entity_poly.type
_entity_poly.pdbx_seq_one_letter_code
_entity_poly.pdbx_strand_id
1 'polypeptide(L)' 'MEKDHDKQSHWVPMDTRMAIQGLLEERDNEMRVYVVTINTPPEYAWIHDRWPRLVRLKDQ' A
#
# COMPACT_ATOMS: atom_id res chain seq x y z
N MET A 1 -5.53 -8.28 -1.43
CA MET A 1 -6.45 -7.36 -0.74
C MET A 1 -6.85 -8.05 0.54
N GLU A 2 -6.31 -7.59 1.67
CA GLU A 2 -6.64 -8.16 2.97
C GLU A 2 -8.12 -7.91 3.27
N LYS A 3 -8.77 -8.88 3.90
CA LYS A 3 -10.17 -8.77 4.29
C LYS A 3 -10.26 -8.44 5.77
N ASP A 4 -11.31 -7.76 6.18
CA ASP A 4 -11.59 -7.58 7.60
C ASP A 4 -11.90 -8.93 8.29
N HIS A 5 -12.19 -8.87 9.59
CA HIS A 5 -12.55 -10.04 10.38
C HIS A 5 -13.74 -10.83 9.80
N ASP A 6 -14.64 -10.14 9.09
CA ASP A 6 -15.84 -10.70 8.45
C ASP A 6 -15.62 -11.08 6.97
N LYS A 7 -14.36 -11.11 6.52
CA LYS A 7 -13.96 -11.46 5.15
C LYS A 7 -14.48 -10.50 4.07
N GLN A 8 -14.83 -9.27 4.43
CA GLN A 8 -15.27 -8.22 3.52
C GLN A 8 -14.10 -7.41 2.96
N SER A 9 -14.26 -6.97 1.72
CA SER A 9 -13.29 -6.12 1.03
C SER A 9 -13.65 -4.66 1.23
N HIS A 10 -12.66 -3.84 1.60
CA HIS A 10 -12.82 -2.41 1.79
C HIS A 10 -12.06 -1.63 0.72
N TRP A 11 -12.73 -0.65 0.11
CA TRP A 11 -12.14 0.26 -0.86
C TRP A 11 -11.95 1.62 -0.21
N VAL A 12 -10.73 2.14 -0.27
CA VAL A 12 -10.39 3.44 0.30
C VAL A 12 -10.14 4.43 -0.84
N PRO A 13 -10.91 5.53 -0.92
CA PRO A 13 -10.70 6.53 -1.96
C PRO A 13 -9.33 7.19 -1.78
N MET A 14 -8.62 7.38 -2.89
CA MET A 14 -7.31 8.01 -2.90
C MET A 14 -7.29 9.17 -3.89
N ASP A 15 -6.53 10.20 -3.55
CA ASP A 15 -6.19 11.31 -4.44
C ASP A 15 -5.36 10.76 -5.62
N THR A 16 -5.65 11.22 -6.85
CA THR A 16 -4.98 10.75 -8.08
C THR A 16 -3.49 11.08 -8.13
N ARG A 17 -3.01 11.96 -7.25
CA ARG A 17 -1.61 12.35 -7.11
C ARG A 17 -0.85 11.56 -6.04
N MET A 18 -1.43 10.46 -5.56
CA MET A 18 -0.77 9.56 -4.63
C MET A 18 -0.22 8.34 -5.37
N ALA A 19 0.96 7.90 -4.97
CA ALA A 19 1.58 6.67 -5.45
C ALA A 19 1.91 5.75 -4.28
N ILE A 20 1.93 4.44 -4.54
CA ILE A 20 2.44 3.44 -3.60
C ILE A 20 3.96 3.36 -3.75
N GLN A 21 4.68 3.46 -2.64
CA GLN A 21 6.12 3.27 -2.68
C GLN A 21 6.48 1.78 -2.85
N GLY A 22 7.29 1.50 -3.86
CA GLY A 22 7.91 0.21 -4.10
C GLY A 22 9.42 0.22 -3.88
N LEU A 23 9.98 -0.94 -3.55
CA LEU A 23 11.40 -1.27 -3.71
C LEU A 23 11.52 -2.19 -4.93
N LEU A 24 12.30 -1.79 -5.93
CA LEU A 24 12.61 -2.62 -7.09
C LEU A 24 13.92 -3.37 -6.83
N GLU A 25 13.89 -4.68 -6.99
CA GLU A 25 15.07 -5.55 -6.93
C GLU A 25 15.14 -6.38 -8.20
N GLU A 26 16.34 -6.50 -8.76
CA GLU A 26 16.63 -7.45 -9.83
C GLU A 26 17.47 -8.59 -9.24
N ARG A 27 17.02 -9.82 -9.47
CA ARG A 27 17.74 -11.02 -9.01
C ARG A 27 17.52 -12.16 -9.99
N ASP A 28 18.60 -12.82 -10.39
CA ASP A 28 18.56 -13.98 -11.29
C ASP A 28 17.76 -13.70 -12.58
N ASN A 29 17.91 -12.49 -13.13
CA ASN A 29 17.21 -12.01 -14.33
C ASN A 29 15.67 -11.87 -14.16
N GLU A 30 15.18 -11.87 -12.91
CA GLU A 30 13.81 -11.52 -12.53
C GLU A 30 13.76 -10.14 -11.89
N MET A 31 12.78 -9.33 -12.28
CA MET A 31 12.46 -8.08 -11.59
C MET A 31 11.32 -8.29 -10.59
N ARG A 32 11.53 -7.84 -9.36
CA ARG A 32 10.54 -7.93 -8.28
C ARG A 32 10.29 -6.54 -7.71
N VAL A 33 9.01 -6.21 -7.52
CA VAL A 33 8.59 -4.98 -6.83
C VAL A 33 8.00 -5.38 -5.49
N TYR A 34 8.62 -4.88 -4.42
CA TYR A 34 8.13 -5.05 -3.06
C TYR A 34 7.38 -3.79 -2.63
N VAL A 35 6.17 -3.94 -2.10
CA VAL A 35 5.41 -2.81 -1.54
C VAL A 35 5.95 -2.49 -0.16
N VAL A 36 6.36 -1.22 0.05
CA VAL A 36 6.76 -0.74 1.37
C VAL A 36 5.51 -0.56 2.23
N THR A 37 5.48 -1.18 3.41
CA THR A 37 4.37 -1.05 4.37
C THR A 37 4.77 -0.23 5.60
N ILE A 38 3.81 0.51 6.14
CA ILE A 38 3.85 1.22 7.42
C ILE A 38 2.71 0.74 8.32
N ASN A 39 2.70 1.18 9.57
CA ASN A 39 1.54 0.97 10.47
C ASN A 39 0.28 1.58 9.86
N THR A 40 -0.84 0.86 9.98
CA THR A 40 -2.13 1.34 9.50
C THR A 40 -2.60 2.61 10.21
N PRO A 41 -3.11 3.62 9.47
CA PRO A 41 -3.71 4.80 10.07
C PRO A 41 -4.83 4.40 11.06
N PRO A 42 -5.02 5.12 12.18
CA PRO A 42 -6.00 4.76 13.20
C PRO A 42 -7.41 4.53 12.67
N GLU A 43 -7.83 5.31 11.65
CA GLU A 43 -9.13 5.20 11.00
C GLU A 43 -9.36 3.88 10.24
N TYR A 44 -8.29 3.16 9.89
CA TYR A 44 -8.32 1.89 9.16
C TYR A 44 -7.72 0.71 9.95
N ALA A 45 -7.27 0.93 11.18
CA ALA A 45 -6.57 -0.07 11.99
C ALA A 45 -7.43 -1.31 12.33
N TRP A 46 -8.75 -1.21 12.21
CA TRP A 46 -9.69 -2.32 12.39
C TRP A 46 -9.69 -3.31 11.20
N ILE A 47 -9.14 -2.92 10.04
CA ILE A 47 -9.04 -3.79 8.85
C ILE A 47 -7.80 -4.66 8.96
N HIS A 48 -6.62 -4.06 9.16
CA HIS A 48 -5.33 -4.75 9.17
C HIS A 48 -4.22 -3.87 9.79
N ASP A 49 -3.09 -4.46 10.20
CA ASP A 49 -1.96 -3.75 10.84
C ASP A 49 -0.96 -3.13 9.84
N ARG A 50 -0.90 -3.68 8.62
CA ARG A 50 -0.06 -3.17 7.52
C ARG A 50 -0.83 -2.28 6.56
N TRP A 51 -0.21 -1.16 6.21
CA TRP A 51 -0.72 -0.20 5.24
C TRP A 51 0.34 0.17 4.20
N PRO A 52 0.02 0.26 2.90
CA PRO A 52 0.99 0.66 1.90
C PRO A 52 1.47 2.08 2.17
N ARG A 53 2.78 2.32 2.06
CA ARG A 53 3.32 3.68 2.19
C ARG A 53 2.92 4.50 0.97
N LEU A 54 2.01 5.44 1.18
CA LEU A 54 1.57 6.38 0.16
C LEU A 54 2.47 7.61 0.12
N VAL A 55 2.84 8.04 -1.09
CA VAL A 55 3.62 9.25 -1.33
C VAL A 55 2.90 10.17 -2.30
N ARG A 56 2.91 11.48 -2.01
CA ARG A 56 2.37 12.48 -2.93
C ARG A 56 3.38 12.77 -4.03
N LEU A 57 2.93 12.72 -5.28
CA LEU A 57 3.71 13.11 -6.45
C LEU A 57 3.85 14.64 -6.48
N LYS A 58 5.10 15.11 -6.55
CA LYS A 58 5.41 16.52 -6.77
C LYS A 58 5.01 16.91 -8.20
N ASP A 59 4.62 18.17 -8.39
CA ASP A 59 4.52 18.73 -9.74
C ASP A 59 5.89 18.62 -10.42
N GLN A 60 5.92 18.11 -11.65
CA GLN A 60 7.12 18.14 -12.49
C GLN A 60 7.31 19.51 -13.13
#